data_AF-A0A7W1R9W5-F1
#
_entry.id   AF-A0A7W1R9W5-F1
#
_cell.length_a   1.000
_cell.length_b   1.000
_cell.length_c   1.000
_cell.angle_alpha   90.00
_cell.angle_beta   90.00
_cell.angle_gamma   90.00
#
_symmetry.space_group_name_H-M   'P 1'
#
loop_
_entity.id
_entity.type
_entity.pdbx_description
1 polymer ?
#
loop_
_entity_poly.entity_id
_entity_poly.type
_entity_poly.pdbx_seq_one_letter_code
_entity_poly.pdbx_strand_id
1 'polypeptide(L)' 'MRARLEALIEDMLDGQIMLDEALAEFEKLYIQKALARHKEHLSRTATILGIHRNTLSKRVAAYRTQDRPGRSGKRGSR' A
#
# COMPACT_ATOMS: atom_id res chain seq x y z
N MET A 1 -2.48 -21.09 -1.41
CA MET A 1 -2.60 -19.63 -1.17
C MET A 1 -3.92 -19.27 -0.51
N ARG A 2 -5.05 -19.77 -1.01
CA ARG A 2 -6.38 -19.52 -0.45
C ARG A 2 -6.46 -19.65 1.09
N ALA A 3 -6.04 -20.78 1.65
CA ALA A 3 -6.07 -21.01 3.10
C ALA A 3 -5.25 -19.99 3.92
N ARG A 4 -4.13 -19.48 3.37
CA ARG A 4 -3.32 -18.45 4.06
C ARG A 4 -3.97 -17.08 4.00
N LEU A 5 -4.70 -16.81 2.92
CA LEU A 5 -5.45 -15.57 2.77
C LEU A 5 -6.69 -15.57 3.65
N GLU A 6 -7.38 -16.72 3.76
CA GLU A 6 -8.52 -16.90 4.66
C GLU A 6 -8.12 -16.67 6.12
N ALA A 7 -7.03 -17.29 6.58
CA ALA A 7 -6.50 -17.04 7.94
C ALA A 7 -6.14 -15.56 8.17
N LEU A 8 -5.50 -14.90 7.20
CA LEU A 8 -5.19 -13.46 7.31
C LEU A 8 -6.47 -12.61 7.40
N ILE A 9 -7.51 -12.96 6.64
CA ILE A 9 -8.78 -12.23 6.68
C ILE A 9 -9.47 -12.43 8.03
N GLU A 10 -9.45 -13.63 8.60
CA GLU A 10 -9.94 -13.90 9.95
C GLU A 10 -9.23 -13.00 10.98
N ASP A 11 -7.90 -12.95 10.96
CA ASP A 11 -7.11 -12.09 11.85
C ASP A 11 -7.48 -10.59 11.71
N MET A 12 -7.71 -10.11 10.47
CA MET A 12 -8.09 -8.72 10.22
C MET A 12 -9.51 -8.40 10.70
N LEU A 13 -10.44 -9.35 10.58
CA LEU A 13 -11.81 -9.22 11.08
C LEU A 13 -11.86 -9.24 12.61
N ASP A 14 -11.07 -10.13 13.25
CA ASP A 14 -10.93 -10.18 14.70
C ASP A 14 -10.33 -8.88 15.25
N GLY A 15 -9.41 -8.27 14.51
CA GLY A 15 -8.86 -6.94 14.79
C GLY A 15 -9.80 -5.76 14.49
N GLN A 16 -11.02 -6.03 14.01
CA GLN A 16 -12.02 -5.03 13.60
C GLN A 16 -11.49 -4.04 12.53
N ILE A 17 -10.56 -4.48 11.69
CA ILE A 17 -9.99 -3.67 10.62
C ILE A 17 -11.07 -3.46 9.54
N MET A 18 -11.31 -2.20 9.19
CA MET A 18 -12.26 -1.86 8.12
C MET A 18 -11.70 -2.32 6.77
N LEU A 19 -12.58 -2.67 5.83
CA LEU A 19 -12.17 -3.20 4.53
C LEU A 19 -11.27 -2.22 3.75
N ASP A 20 -11.55 -0.92 3.83
CA ASP A 20 -10.74 0.11 3.18
C ASP A 20 -9.34 0.22 3.77
N GLU A 21 -9.20 0.13 5.10
CA GLU A 21 -7.92 0.06 5.80
C GLU A 21 -7.15 -1.20 5.42
N ALA A 22 -7.81 -2.36 5.41
CA ALA A 22 -7.22 -3.63 5.03
C ALA A 22 -6.67 -3.62 3.59
N LEU A 23 -7.45 -3.06 2.66
CA LEU A 23 -7.05 -2.91 1.27
C LEU A 23 -5.87 -1.94 1.13
N ALA A 24 -5.86 -0.84 1.87
CA ALA A 24 -4.77 0.14 1.83
C ALA A 24 -3.46 -0.46 2.35
N GLU A 25 -3.49 -1.17 3.48
CA GLU A 25 -2.32 -1.85 4.04
C GLU A 25 -1.82 -2.97 3.14
N PHE A 26 -2.72 -3.80 2.61
CA PHE A 26 -2.35 -4.82 1.63
C PHE A 26 -1.68 -4.20 0.40
N GLU A 27 -2.27 -3.16 -0.18
CA GLU A 27 -1.74 -2.49 -1.36
C GLU A 27 -0.34 -1.89 -1.10
N LYS A 28 -0.17 -1.22 0.06
CA LYS A 28 1.11 -0.66 0.51
C LYS A 28 2.17 -1.75 0.61
N LEU A 29 1.89 -2.83 1.33
CA LEU A 29 2.82 -3.95 1.51
C LEU A 29 3.15 -4.64 0.20
N TYR A 30 2.16 -4.87 -0.65
CA TYR A 30 2.34 -5.53 -1.94
C TYR A 30 3.27 -4.72 -2.86
N ILE A 31 3.05 -3.40 -2.95
CA ILE A 31 3.91 -2.50 -3.75
C ILE A 31 5.33 -2.43 -3.17
N GLN A 32 5.49 -2.34 -1.84
CA GLN A 32 6.80 -2.32 -1.21
C GLN A 32 7.60 -3.60 -1.49
N LYS A 33 6.97 -4.78 -1.36
CA LYS A 33 7.63 -6.06 -1.66
C LYS A 33 7.98 -6.19 -3.13
N ALA A 34 7.13 -5.71 -4.04
CA ALA A 34 7.42 -5.68 -5.47
C ALA A 34 8.63 -4.79 -5.78
N LEU A 35 8.70 -3.58 -5.21
CA LEU A 35 9.85 -2.68 -5.37
C LEU A 35 11.14 -3.30 -4.83
N ALA A 36 11.11 -3.89 -3.64
CA ALA A 36 12.28 -4.54 -3.04
C ALA A 36 12.82 -5.67 -3.95
N ARG A 37 11.93 -6.46 -4.56
CA ARG A 37 12.31 -7.54 -5.49
C ARG A 37 12.96 -7.02 -6.78
N HIS A 38 12.66 -5.79 -7.17
CA HIS A 38 13.16 -5.17 -8.40
C HIS A 38 14.16 -4.03 -8.15
N LYS A 39 14.87 -4.04 -7.01
CA LYS A 39 15.90 -3.03 -6.67
C LYS A 39 15.38 -1.59 -6.79
N GLU A 40 14.14 -1.37 -6.37
CA GLU A 40 13.46 -0.07 -6.43
C GLU A 40 13.28 0.52 -7.85
N HIS A 41 13.42 -0.29 -8.90
CA HIS A 41 13.19 0.14 -10.27
C HIS A 41 11.69 0.31 -10.56
N LEU A 42 11.20 1.54 -10.42
CA LEU A 42 9.78 1.90 -10.59
C LEU A 42 9.19 1.47 -11.94
N SER A 43 9.85 1.74 -13.06
CA SER A 43 9.31 1.40 -14.39
C SER A 43 9.12 -0.11 -14.55
N ARG A 44 10.13 -0.90 -14.16
CA ARG A 44 10.09 -2.36 -14.23
C ARG A 44 9.03 -2.93 -13.29
N THR A 45 8.93 -2.38 -12.08
CA THR A 45 7.93 -2.77 -11.09
C THR A 45 6.52 -2.47 -11.60
N ALA A 46 6.31 -1.30 -12.23
CA ALA A 46 5.02 -0.93 -12.81
C ALA A 46 4.58 -1.89 -13.93
N THR A 47 5.50 -2.26 -14.82
CA THR A 47 5.24 -3.27 -15.87
C THR A 47 4.82 -4.62 -15.26
N ILE A 48 5.48 -5.07 -14.21
CA ILE A 48 5.20 -6.36 -13.55
C ILE A 48 3.88 -6.33 -12.77
N LEU A 49 3.57 -5.20 -12.14
CA LEU A 49 2.31 -4.97 -11.46
C LEU A 49 1.14 -4.74 -12.43
N GLY A 50 1.41 -4.60 -13.74
CA GLY A 50 0.38 -4.34 -14.75
C GLY A 50 -0.25 -2.96 -14.63
N ILE A 51 0.45 -1.99 -14.03
CA ILE A 51 -0.04 -0.62 -13.85
C ILE A 51 0.88 0.39 -14.52
N HIS A 52 0.34 1.55 -14.85
CA HIS A 52 1.15 2.64 -15.40
C HIS A 52 2.16 3.14 -14.34
N ARG A 53 3.40 3.42 -14.75
CA ARG A 53 4.47 3.98 -13.89
C ARG A 53 4.00 5.19 -13.08
N ASN A 54 3.23 6.09 -13.69
CA ASN A 54 2.75 7.30 -12.99
C ASN A 54 1.78 6.95 -11.86
N THR A 55 0.95 5.91 -12.04
CA THR A 55 0.06 5.41 -10.98
C THR A 55 0.89 4.83 -9.83
N LEU A 56 1.89 4.00 -10.15
CA LEU A 56 2.80 3.46 -9.14
C LEU A 56 3.54 4.58 -8.40
N SER A 57 4.06 5.57 -9.12
CA SER A 57 4.78 6.71 -8.54
C SER A 57 3.92 7.52 -7.58
N LYS A 58 2.64 7.76 -7.92
CA LYS A 58 1.69 8.46 -7.04
C LYS A 58 1.41 7.66 -5.77
N ARG A 59 1.19 6.34 -5.89
CA ARG A 59 0.97 5.44 -4.73
C ARG A 59 2.18 5.42 -3.80
N VAL A 60 3.38 5.25 -4.35
CA VAL A 60 4.64 5.26 -3.56
C VAL A 60 4.84 6.59 -2.84
N ALA A 61 4.55 7.72 -3.49
CA ALA A 61 4.64 9.03 -2.86
C ALA A 61 3.61 9.20 -1.72
N ALA A 62 2.38 8.72 -1.91
CA ALA A 62 1.35 8.73 -0.87
C ALA A 62 1.77 7.91 0.36
N TYR A 63 2.25 6.68 0.17
CA TYR A 63 2.67 5.82 1.27
C TYR A 63 3.89 6.37 2.03
N ARG A 64 4.88 6.94 1.33
CA ARG A 64 6.03 7.61 1.98
C ARG A 64 5.61 8.82 2.84
N THR A 65 4.50 9.46 2.49
CA THR A 65 3.97 10.60 3.24
C THR A 65 3.20 10.14 4.48
N GLN A 66 2.48 9.02 4.37
CA GLN A 66 1.76 8.39 5.51
C GLN A 66 2.72 7.75 6.52
N ASP A 67 3.88 7.25 6.10
CA ASP A 67 4.91 6.64 6.97
C ASP A 67 5.66 7.67 7.84
N ARG A 68 5.44 8.98 7.62
CA ARG A 68 5.95 10.04 8.49
C ARG A 68 4.94 10.28 9.63
N PRO A 69 5.22 9.86 10.87
CA PRO A 69 4.37 10.22 12.00
C PRO A 69 4.53 11.72 12.24
N GLY A 70 3.52 12.52 11.90
CA GLY A 70 3.48 13.93 12.32
C GLY A 70 2.99 14.98 11.33
N ARG A 71 2.18 14.67 10.31
CA ARG A 71 1.58 15.74 9.46
C ARG A 71 0.12 15.52 9.04
N SER A 72 -0.70 14.97 9.91
CA SER A 72 -2.16 15.13 9.88
C SER A 72 -2.57 16.26 10.83
N GLY A 73 -2.24 17.50 10.45
CA GLY A 73 -2.63 18.71 11.17
C GLY A 73 -2.49 19.95 10.31
N LYS A 74 -3.62 20.61 10.03
CA LYS A 74 -3.84 21.88 9.29
C LYS A 74 -3.78 21.82 7.75
N ARG A 75 -4.96 21.57 7.17
CA ARG A 75 -5.54 22.45 6.14
C ARG A 75 -6.84 22.98 6.78
N GLY A 76 -6.88 24.20 7.33
CA GLY A 76 -6.51 25.44 6.70
C GLY A 76 -7.77 26.01 6.05
N SER A 77 -8.57 26.67 6.89
CA SER A 77 -9.74 27.49 6.55
C SER A 77 -9.48 28.36 5.32
N ARG A 78 -10.38 28.29 4.34
CA ARG A 78 -10.85 29.40 3.51
C ARG A 78 -12.29 29.12 3.11
#